data_AF-A0A8J7USN4-F1
#
_entry.id   AF-A0A8J7USN4-F1
#
_cell.length_a   1.000
_cell.length_b   1.000
_cell.length_c   1.000
_cell.angle_alpha   90.00
_cell.angle_beta   90.00
_cell.angle_gamma   90.00
#
_symmetry.space_group_name_H-M   'P 1'
#
loop_
_entity.id
_entity.type
_entity.pdbx_description
1 polymer ?
#
loop_
_entity_poly.entity_id
_entity_poly.type
_entity_poly.pdbx_seq_one_letter_code
_entity_poly.pdbx_strand_id
1 'polypeptide(L)'
;MIELAKQHLKKVLETSGSNTNCEYYPCHYEGQSCLWCYCPFYPCNDEELGDCITRKDGSKIWSCMKCKWIHKPEIASEVLKQILEVTQMDTIEEAVKKLDEDPSILGNIKKNVENKLGKNNE
;
A
#
# COMPACT_ATOMS: atom_id res chain seq x y z
N MET A 1 4.35 23.36 -22.09
CA MET A 1 3.18 22.66 -21.53
C MET A 1 3.20 21.15 -21.80
N ILE A 2 3.30 20.70 -23.06
CA ILE A 2 3.32 19.25 -23.38
C ILE A 2 4.47 18.51 -22.69
N GLU A 3 5.68 19.08 -22.68
CA GLU A 3 6.84 18.42 -22.06
C GLU A 3 6.69 18.31 -20.53
N LEU A 4 6.21 19.37 -19.87
CA LEU A 4 5.91 19.35 -18.44
C LEU A 4 4.86 18.29 -18.10
N ALA A 5 3.80 18.16 -18.91
CA ALA A 5 2.77 17.14 -18.72
C ALA A 5 3.35 15.72 -18.85
N LYS A 6 4.23 15.48 -19.83
CA LYS A 6 4.92 14.20 -19.99
C LYS A 6 5.83 13.88 -18.81
N GLN A 7 6.61 14.85 -18.34
CA GLN A 7 7.49 14.68 -17.19
C GLN A 7 6.69 14.38 -15.92
N HIS A 8 5.56 15.07 -15.72
CA HIS A 8 4.68 14.80 -14.58
C HIS A 8 4.03 13.42 -14.68
N LEU A 9 3.52 13.04 -15.85
CA LEU A 9 2.96 11.70 -16.07
C LEU A 9 3.99 10.60 -15.79
N LYS A 10 5.23 10.79 -16.26
CA LYS A 10 6.34 9.88 -15.98
C LYS A 10 6.55 9.71 -14.47
N LYS A 11 6.64 10.83 -13.73
CA LYS A 11 6.81 10.81 -12.27
C LYS A 11 5.68 10.05 -11.56
N VAL A 12 4.43 10.26 -11.98
CA VAL A 12 3.28 9.54 -11.43
C VAL A 12 3.42 8.03 -11.68
N LEU A 13 3.69 7.62 -12.92
CA LEU A 13 3.83 6.20 -13.28
C LEU A 13 5.00 5.51 -12.58
N GLU A 14 6.12 6.20 -12.38
CA GLU A 14 7.27 5.70 -11.60
C GLU A 14 6.93 5.50 -10.12
N THR A 15 5.96 6.28 -9.60
CA THR A 15 5.55 6.22 -8.18
C THR A 15 4.43 5.21 -7.94
N SER A 16 3.45 5.09 -8.85
CA SER A 16 2.23 4.30 -8.64
C SER A 16 2.15 3.01 -9.48
N GLY A 17 2.97 2.89 -10.52
CA GLY A 17 3.02 1.72 -11.41
C GLY A 17 3.96 0.62 -10.92
N SER A 18 4.23 -0.36 -11.79
CA SER A 18 5.33 -1.31 -11.59
C SER A 18 6.66 -0.62 -11.82
N ASN A 19 7.51 -0.53 -10.79
CA ASN A 19 8.86 -0.01 -10.94
C ASN A 19 9.84 -1.13 -11.32
N THR A 20 9.89 -1.49 -12.60
CA THR A 20 10.74 -2.57 -13.12
C THR A 20 12.25 -2.27 -13.03
N ASN A 21 12.64 -1.03 -12.71
CA ASN A 21 14.03 -0.63 -12.51
C ASN A 21 14.47 -0.75 -11.04
N CYS A 22 13.55 -1.08 -10.12
CA CYS A 22 13.86 -1.30 -8.72
C CYS A 22 14.59 -2.64 -8.53
N GLU A 23 15.65 -2.68 -7.74
CA GLU A 23 16.41 -3.90 -7.43
C GLU A 23 15.57 -4.98 -6.72
N TYR A 24 14.48 -4.56 -6.07
CA TYR A 24 13.56 -5.44 -5.37
C TYR A 24 12.39 -5.93 -6.25
N TYR A 25 12.29 -5.50 -7.51
CA TYR A 25 11.17 -5.87 -8.38
C TYR A 25 11.39 -7.21 -9.12
N PRO A 26 10.37 -8.09 -9.21
CA PRO A 26 9.12 -8.05 -8.44
C PRO A 26 9.37 -8.51 -6.99
N CYS A 27 8.80 -7.81 -6.01
CA CYS A 27 8.91 -8.24 -4.61
C CYS A 27 7.83 -9.25 -4.20
N HIS A 28 6.70 -9.27 -4.94
CA HIS A 28 5.56 -10.15 -4.69
C HIS A 28 5.08 -10.87 -5.97
N TYR A 29 4.96 -10.16 -7.10
CA TYR A 29 4.62 -10.75 -8.41
C TYR A 29 4.85 -9.77 -9.58
N GLU A 30 5.00 -10.29 -10.80
CA GLU A 30 5.14 -9.47 -12.02
C GLU A 30 3.88 -8.64 -12.29
N GLY A 31 4.04 -7.37 -12.68
CA GLY A 31 2.93 -6.45 -12.91
C GLY A 31 2.32 -5.83 -11.63
N GLN A 32 2.90 -6.08 -10.46
CA GLN A 32 2.44 -5.48 -9.21
C GLN A 32 2.54 -3.95 -9.20
N SER A 33 1.66 -3.28 -8.45
CA SER A 33 1.81 -1.87 -8.11
C SER A 33 2.85 -1.69 -6.99
N CYS A 34 3.77 -0.74 -7.20
CA CYS A 34 4.76 -0.33 -6.22
C CYS A 34 4.29 0.86 -5.36
N LEU A 35 3.03 1.31 -5.51
CA LEU A 35 2.49 2.44 -4.74
C LEU A 35 2.63 2.24 -3.23
N TRP A 36 2.46 1.00 -2.77
CA TRP A 36 2.57 0.59 -1.38
C TRP A 36 3.71 -0.43 -1.17
N CYS A 37 4.94 -0.08 -1.56
CA CYS A 37 6.13 -0.91 -1.29
C CYS A 37 6.24 -1.33 0.18
N TYR A 38 5.76 -0.47 1.09
CA TYR A 38 5.47 -0.84 2.47
C TYR A 38 3.97 -0.80 2.68
N CYS A 39 3.43 -1.86 3.30
CA CYS A 39 2.01 -1.97 3.54
C CYS A 39 1.55 -0.87 4.52
N PRO A 40 0.61 0.01 4.15
CA PRO A 40 0.10 1.04 5.05
C PRO A 40 -0.69 0.45 6.22
N PHE A 41 -1.07 -0.83 6.15
CA PHE A 41 -1.81 -1.53 7.19
C PHE A 41 -0.91 -2.38 8.10
N TYR A 42 0.41 -2.24 8.00
CA TYR A 42 1.33 -3.06 8.78
C TYR A 42 1.32 -2.69 10.28
N PRO A 43 1.30 -3.67 11.20
CA PRO A 43 1.01 -5.08 10.97
C PRO A 43 -0.50 -5.31 10.80
N CYS A 44 -0.91 -5.97 9.71
CA CYS A 44 -2.34 -6.15 9.46
C CYS A 44 -2.94 -7.35 10.19
N ASN A 45 -2.09 -8.29 10.64
CA ASN A 45 -2.45 -9.53 11.34
C ASN A 45 -3.56 -10.33 10.64
N ASP A 46 -3.60 -10.26 9.31
CA ASP A 46 -4.55 -10.98 8.47
C ASP A 46 -3.89 -12.25 7.90
N GLU A 47 -4.26 -13.40 8.45
CA GLU A 47 -3.63 -14.71 8.14
C GLU A 47 -3.82 -15.14 6.67
N GLU A 48 -4.73 -14.52 5.92
CA GLU A 48 -4.84 -14.76 4.46
C GLU A 48 -3.79 -13.98 3.67
N LEU A 49 -3.24 -12.90 4.25
CA LEU A 49 -2.30 -11.98 3.59
C LEU A 49 -0.86 -12.15 4.07
N GLY A 50 -0.66 -12.72 5.25
CA GLY A 50 0.66 -12.85 5.85
C GLY A 50 0.70 -13.84 7.01
N ASP A 51 1.88 -13.98 7.60
CA ASP A 51 2.14 -14.95 8.66
C ASP A 51 2.99 -14.31 9.76
N CYS A 52 2.86 -14.80 11.00
CA CYS A 52 3.80 -14.47 12.08
C CYS A 52 5.06 -15.35 11.99
N ILE A 53 6.23 -14.74 11.79
CA ILE A 53 7.51 -15.44 11.64
C ILE A 53 8.43 -15.21 12.85
N THR A 54 9.28 -16.19 13.15
CA THR A 54 10.30 -16.09 14.20
C THR A 54 11.62 -15.62 13.60
N ARG A 55 12.19 -14.54 14.14
CA ARG A 55 13.50 -14.00 13.75
C ARG A 55 14.64 -14.83 14.38
N LYS A 56 15.86 -14.60 13.91
CA LYS A 56 17.07 -15.31 14.40
C LYS A 56 17.32 -15.14 15.91
N ASP A 57 16.86 -14.03 16.48
CA ASP A 57 16.97 -13.72 17.92
C ASP A 57 15.83 -14.31 18.77
N GLY A 58 14.91 -15.07 18.16
CA GLY A 58 13.75 -15.67 18.82
C GLY A 58 12.52 -14.75 18.93
N SER A 59 12.62 -13.47 18.55
CA SER A 59 11.47 -12.56 18.53
C SER A 59 10.49 -12.92 17.40
N LYS A 60 9.20 -12.66 17.62
CA LYS A 60 8.14 -12.87 16.62
C LYS A 60 7.81 -11.55 15.92
N ILE A 61 7.59 -11.60 14.61
CA ILE A 61 7.21 -10.45 13.79
C ILE A 61 6.16 -10.85 12.74
N TRP A 62 5.23 -9.94 12.45
CA TRP A 62 4.29 -10.12 11.35
C TRP A 62 5.01 -9.99 10.00
N SER A 63 4.71 -10.85 9.03
CA SER A 63 5.32 -10.82 7.70
C SER A 63 4.27 -10.79 6.61
N CYS A 64 4.28 -9.71 5.82
CA CYS A 64 3.46 -9.55 4.61
C CYS A 64 4.16 -10.05 3.34
N MET A 65 5.22 -10.87 3.45
CA MET A 65 6.01 -11.31 2.28
C MET A 65 5.20 -12.11 1.25
N LYS A 66 4.06 -12.68 1.64
CA LYS A 66 3.14 -13.41 0.74
C LYS A 66 1.89 -12.59 0.36
N CYS A 67 1.81 -11.32 0.75
CA CYS A 67 0.66 -10.47 0.48
C CYS A 67 0.73 -9.91 -0.94
N LYS A 68 -0.11 -10.38 -1.85
CA LYS A 68 -0.32 -9.76 -3.16
C LYS A 68 -1.43 -8.71 -3.15
N TRP A 69 -2.37 -8.80 -2.20
CA TRP A 69 -3.59 -8.00 -2.16
C TRP A 69 -3.35 -6.50 -2.27
N ILE A 70 -2.53 -5.90 -1.40
CA ILE A 70 -2.26 -4.45 -1.41
C ILE A 70 -1.47 -3.98 -2.64
N HIS A 71 -0.87 -4.92 -3.37
CA HIS A 71 -0.08 -4.67 -4.56
C HIS A 71 -0.90 -4.80 -5.85
N LYS A 72 -2.17 -5.22 -5.79
CA LYS A 72 -3.09 -5.18 -6.95
C LYS A 72 -3.38 -3.72 -7.31
N PRO A 73 -3.20 -3.28 -8.57
CA PRO A 73 -3.33 -1.87 -8.95
C PRO A 73 -4.65 -1.21 -8.52
N GLU A 74 -5.76 -1.93 -8.62
CA GLU A 74 -7.09 -1.49 -8.22
C GLU A 74 -7.22 -1.34 -6.70
N ILE A 75 -6.66 -2.27 -5.92
CA ILE A 75 -6.63 -2.20 -4.45
C ILE A 75 -5.75 -1.03 -4.01
N ALA A 76 -4.53 -0.95 -4.53
CA ALA A 76 -3.56 0.08 -4.17
C ALA A 76 -4.11 1.49 -4.42
N SER A 77 -4.74 1.68 -5.58
CA SER A 77 -5.32 2.96 -5.98
C SER A 77 -6.57 3.33 -5.17
N GLU A 78 -7.42 2.36 -4.85
CA GLU A 78 -8.59 2.58 -3.99
C GLU A 78 -8.19 2.94 -2.55
N VAL A 79 -7.14 2.31 -2.01
CA VAL A 79 -6.58 2.69 -0.69
C VAL A 79 -6.09 4.13 -0.70
N LEU A 80 -5.31 4.53 -1.72
CA LEU A 80 -4.84 5.91 -1.84
C LEU A 80 -6.01 6.89 -1.94
N LYS A 81 -7.02 6.56 -2.75
CA LYS A 81 -8.22 7.37 -2.89
C LYS A 81 -8.92 7.61 -1.53
N GLN A 82 -9.16 6.55 -0.75
CA GLN A 82 -9.83 6.69 0.54
C GLN A 82 -8.97 7.45 1.57
N ILE A 83 -7.65 7.30 1.54
CA ILE A 83 -6.74 8.12 2.36
C ILE A 83 -6.93 9.61 2.00
N LEU A 84 -6.90 9.95 0.71
CA LEU A 84 -7.09 11.33 0.25
C LEU A 84 -8.49 11.89 0.58
N GLU A 85 -9.53 11.06 0.57
CA GLU A 85 -10.89 11.46 0.97
C GLU A 85 -11.01 11.76 2.48
N VAL A 86 -10.23 11.05 3.30
CA VAL A 86 -10.20 11.29 4.75
C VAL A 86 -9.31 12.48 5.12
N THR A 87 -8.20 12.69 4.42
CA THR A 87 -7.24 13.76 4.72
C THR A 87 -7.57 15.07 4.01
N GLN A 88 -8.25 15.04 2.86
CA GLN A 88 -8.75 16.23 2.15
C GLN A 88 -7.71 17.38 2.02
N MET A 89 -7.99 18.53 2.63
CA MET A 89 -7.18 19.75 2.58
C MET A 89 -6.00 19.75 3.57
N ASP A 90 -5.82 18.67 4.33
CA ASP A 90 -4.67 18.50 5.21
C ASP A 90 -3.37 18.63 4.40
N THR A 91 -2.38 19.31 4.95
CA THR A 91 -0.99 19.20 4.47
C THR A 91 -0.51 17.75 4.60
N ILE A 92 0.61 17.40 3.95
CA ILE A 92 1.16 16.04 4.04
C ILE A 92 1.48 15.70 5.51
N GLU A 93 2.03 16.66 6.25
CA GLU A 93 2.41 16.50 7.65
C GLU A 93 1.17 16.29 8.54
N GLU A 94 0.09 17.04 8.32
CA GLU A 94 -1.18 16.88 9.05
C GLU A 94 -1.84 15.55 8.72
N ALA A 95 -1.86 15.16 7.44
CA ALA A 95 -2.39 13.89 6.98
C ALA A 95 -1.67 12.71 7.63
N VAL A 96 -0.33 12.72 7.62
CA VAL A 96 0.48 11.67 8.25
C VAL A 96 0.24 11.64 9.76
N LYS A 97 0.26 12.79 10.43
CA LYS A 97 -0.02 12.89 11.86
C LYS A 97 -1.39 12.31 12.23
N LYS A 98 -2.42 12.65 11.46
CA LYS A 98 -3.79 12.14 11.65
C LYS A 98 -3.88 10.62 11.52
N LEU A 99 -3.20 10.05 10.52
CA LEU A 99 -3.19 8.60 10.31
C LEU A 99 -2.38 7.85 11.39
N ASP A 100 -1.35 8.49 11.96
CA ASP A 100 -0.53 7.93 13.05
C ASP A 100 -1.25 8.01 14.41
N GLU A 101 -1.92 9.12 14.69
CA GLU A 101 -2.66 9.34 15.95
C GLU A 101 -3.95 8.49 16.05
N ASP A 102 -4.58 8.18 14.92
CA ASP A 102 -5.76 7.30 14.86
C ASP A 102 -5.59 6.14 13.86
N PRO A 103 -4.94 5.05 14.29
CA PRO A 103 -4.78 3.85 13.47
C PRO A 103 -6.11 3.20 13.03
N SER A 104 -7.23 3.53 13.69
CA SER A 104 -8.54 3.01 13.31
C SER A 104 -8.97 3.50 11.92
N ILE A 105 -8.47 4.67 11.47
CA ILE A 105 -8.72 5.20 10.13
C ILE A 105 -8.24 4.22 9.07
N LEU A 106 -6.97 3.82 9.13
CA LEU A 106 -6.39 2.85 8.19
C LEU A 106 -7.07 1.48 8.31
N GLY A 107 -7.43 1.06 9.52
CA GLY A 107 -8.21 -0.15 9.74
C GLY A 107 -9.60 -0.12 9.09
N ASN A 108 -10.29 1.03 9.14
CA ASN A 108 -11.59 1.22 8.50
C ASN A 108 -11.46 1.27 6.96
N ILE A 109 -10.42 1.94 6.44
CA ILE A 109 -10.10 1.97 5.02
C ILE A 109 -9.85 0.54 4.51
N LYS A 110 -9.01 -0.26 5.20
CA LYS A 110 -8.77 -1.66 4.83
C LYS A 110 -10.09 -2.43 4.69
N LYS A 111 -10.95 -2.39 5.71
CA LYS A 111 -12.26 -3.07 5.71
C LYS A 111 -13.16 -2.59 4.58
N ASN A 112 -13.22 -1.29 4.32
CA ASN A 112 -14.02 -0.73 3.23
C ASN A 112 -13.56 -1.21 1.87
N VAL A 113 -12.24 -1.25 1.64
CA VAL A 113 -11.64 -1.74 0.39
C VAL A 113 -11.91 -3.23 0.22
N GLU A 114 -11.75 -4.03 1.28
CA GLU A 114 -12.07 -5.47 1.27
C GLU A 114 -13.54 -5.73 0.94
N ASN A 115 -14.46 -4.97 1.53
CA ASN A 115 -15.89 -5.09 1.24
C ASN A 115 -16.23 -4.69 -0.20
N LYS A 116 -15.49 -3.74 -0.78
CA LYS A 116 -15.78 -3.18 -2.10
C LYS A 116 -15.16 -3.99 -3.24
N LEU A 117 -13.93 -4.46 -3.08
CA LEU A 117 -13.13 -5.08 -4.14
C LEU A 117 -12.78 -6.54 -3.85
N GLY A 118 -13.12 -7.03 -2.66
CA GLY A 118 -12.78 -8.37 -2.20
C GLY A 118 -11.38 -8.46 -1.61
N LYS A 119 -11.15 -9.54 -0.88
CA LYS A 119 -9.86 -9.91 -0.29
C LYS A 119 -9.36 -11.19 -0.95
N ASN A 120 -8.99 -11.11 -2.23
CA ASN A 120 -8.32 -12.23 -2.91
C ASN A 120 -6.80 -12.01 -2.90
N ASN A 121 -6.06 -12.96 -2.32
CA ASN A 121 -4.59 -12.96 -2.26
C ASN A 121 -3.93 -13.87 -3.32
N GLU A 122 -4.71 -14.48 -4.22
CA GLU A 122 -4.21 -15.20 -5.40
C GLU A 122 -3.43 -14.28 -6.35
#